data_AF-A0A1X2LQD7-F1
#
_entry.id   AF-A0A1X2LQD7-F1
#
_cell.length_a   1.000
_cell.length_b   1.000
_cell.length_c   1.000
_cell.angle_alpha   90.00
_cell.angle_beta   90.00
_cell.angle_gamma   90.00
#
_symmetry.space_group_name_H-M   'P 1'
#
loop_
_entity.id
_entity.type
_entity.pdbx_description
1 polymer ?
#
loop_
_entity_poly.entity_id
_entity_poly.type
_entity_poly.pdbx_seq_one_letter_code
_entity_poly.pdbx_strand_id
1 'polypeptide(L)'
;MQPGQLQIDVDQLAATAGQWGVGSADLYGLEPPSPGQPFQPTTAAVSGAHVAVDLAAAALIARAQATTASVADGAARYVSNEATAAEMAAVRSGLV
;
A
#
# COMPACT_ATOMS: atom_id res chain seq x y z
N MET A 1 26.31 -2.72 -14.13
CA MET A 1 25.29 -2.92 -13.08
C MET A 1 25.43 -4.36 -12.61
N GLN A 2 25.86 -4.62 -11.36
CA GLN A 2 26.09 -5.98 -10.87
C GLN A 2 24.77 -6.59 -10.34
N PRO A 3 24.46 -7.86 -10.63
CA PRO A 3 23.30 -8.55 -10.08
C PRO A 3 23.59 -8.93 -8.62
N GLY A 4 22.77 -8.46 -7.68
CA GLY A 4 22.88 -8.82 -6.26
C GLY A 4 22.72 -7.68 -5.24
N GLN A 5 22.51 -6.44 -5.68
CA GLN A 5 22.55 -5.26 -4.80
C GLN A 5 21.22 -4.49 -4.68
N LEU A 6 20.09 -5.15 -4.97
CA LEU A 6 18.76 -4.59 -4.67
C LEU A 6 18.28 -5.19 -3.34
N GLN A 7 18.91 -4.80 -2.23
CA GLN A 7 18.34 -5.05 -0.91
C GLN A 7 17.19 -4.07 -0.69
N ILE A 8 16.00 -4.61 -0.46
CA ILE A 8 14.84 -3.80 -0.08
C ILE A 8 15.01 -3.42 1.39
N ASP A 9 15.10 -2.12 1.66
CA ASP A 9 15.09 -1.58 3.01
C ASP A 9 13.66 -1.71 3.58
N VAL A 10 13.50 -2.66 4.50
CA VAL A 10 12.21 -3.00 5.11
C VAL A 10 11.74 -1.88 6.06
N ASP A 11 12.67 -1.18 6.70
CA ASP A 11 12.35 -0.07 7.60
C ASP A 11 11.84 1.15 6.81
N GLN A 12 12.47 1.43 5.67
CA GLN A 12 12.00 2.47 4.74
C GLN A 12 10.62 2.15 4.17
N LEU A 13 10.37 0.87 3.84
CA LEU A 13 9.07 0.42 3.37
C LEU A 13 7.98 0.58 4.44
N ALA A 14 8.27 0.20 5.69
CA ALA A 14 7.34 0.37 6.81
C ALA A 14 7.03 1.84 7.08
N ALA A 15 8.05 2.72 7.03
CA ALA A 15 7.86 4.16 7.16
C ALA A 15 6.97 4.73 6.05
N THR A 16 7.17 4.28 4.81
CA THR A 16 6.37 4.70 3.65
C THR A 16 4.91 4.25 3.79
N ALA A 17 4.69 3.01 4.23
CA ALA A 17 3.35 2.50 4.50
C ALA A 17 2.63 3.28 5.61
N GLY A 18 3.35 3.66 6.67
CA GLY A 18 2.81 4.51 7.74
C GLY A 18 2.35 5.87 7.25
N GLN A 19 3.14 6.51 6.37
CA GLN A 19 2.77 7.80 5.76
C GLN A 19 1.52 7.71 4.89
N TRP A 20 1.36 6.62 4.13
CA TRP A 20 0.13 6.38 3.37
C TRP A 20 -1.08 6.14 4.27
N GLY A 21 -0.90 5.45 5.40
CA GLY A 21 -1.94 5.29 6.40
C GLY A 21 -2.45 6.62 6.95
N VAL A 22 -1.54 7.52 7.34
CA VAL A 22 -1.89 8.86 7.83
C VAL A 22 -2.58 9.68 6.75
N GLY A 23 -2.02 9.76 5.54
CA GLY A 23 -2.63 10.51 4.43
C GLY A 23 -4.01 9.98 4.03
N SER A 24 -4.25 8.68 4.20
CA SER A 24 -5.59 8.12 3.96
C SER A 24 -6.62 8.54 5.00
N ALA A 25 -6.22 8.73 6.26
CA ALA A 25 -7.11 9.21 7.33
C ALA A 25 -7.49 10.68 7.12
N ASP A 26 -6.55 11.51 6.63
CA ASP A 26 -6.82 12.92 6.30
C ASP A 26 -7.87 13.07 5.20
N LEU A 27 -7.92 12.14 4.24
CA LEU A 27 -8.95 12.11 3.20
C LEU A 27 -10.35 11.79 3.74
N TYR A 28 -10.46 10.99 4.81
CA TYR A 28 -11.73 10.72 5.48
C TYR A 28 -12.25 11.91 6.31
N GLY A 29 -11.36 12.81 6.75
CA GLY A 29 -11.71 13.98 7.54
C GLY A 29 -12.29 15.15 6.72
N LEU A 30 -12.29 15.05 5.40
CA LEU A 30 -12.84 16.07 4.52
C LEU A 30 -14.35 15.88 4.38
N GLU A 31 -15.11 16.52 5.28
CA GLU A 31 -16.57 16.59 5.17
C GLU A 31 -16.96 17.32 3.87
N PRO A 32 -17.82 16.73 3.03
CA PRO A 32 -18.29 17.39 1.81
C PRO A 32 -19.02 18.70 2.14
N PRO A 33 -18.81 19.78 1.37
CA PRO A 33 -19.51 21.03 1.60
C PRO A 33 -21.03 20.84 1.41
N SER A 34 -21.82 21.53 2.25
CA SER A 34 -23.29 21.45 2.21
C SER A 34 -23.83 21.79 0.81
N PRO A 35 -24.74 20.98 0.23
CA PRO A 35 -25.35 21.28 -1.06
C PRO A 35 -26.11 22.61 -1.01
N GLY A 36 -25.81 23.53 -1.93
CA GLY A 36 -26.49 24.82 -2.04
C GLY A 36 -27.95 24.73 -2.52
N GLN A 37 -28.62 25.88 -2.65
CA GLN A 37 -30.03 25.94 -3.10
C GLN A 37 -30.23 25.31 -4.48
N PRO A 38 -31.34 24.58 -4.69
CA PRO A 38 -31.46 23.67 -5.81
C PRO A 38 -31.77 24.40 -7.13
N PHE A 39 -30.78 24.40 -8.01
CA PHE A 39 -31.02 24.31 -9.46
C PHE A 39 -30.85 22.82 -9.81
N GLN A 40 -31.97 22.16 -10.12
CA GLN A 40 -32.17 20.71 -9.99
C GLN A 40 -31.18 19.80 -10.78
N PRO A 41 -30.67 20.16 -11.98
CA PRO A 41 -29.73 19.30 -12.71
C PRO A 41 -28.28 19.35 -12.19
N THR A 42 -27.81 20.53 -11.79
CA THR A 42 -26.42 20.72 -11.36
C THR A 42 -26.18 20.13 -9.97
N THR A 43 -27.18 20.18 -9.09
CA THR A 43 -27.10 19.55 -7.76
C THR A 43 -26.94 18.02 -7.89
N ALA A 44 -27.78 17.37 -8.71
CA ALA A 44 -27.68 15.93 -8.94
C ALA A 44 -26.34 15.54 -9.59
N ALA A 45 -25.83 16.35 -10.53
CA ALA A 45 -24.52 16.14 -11.14
C ALA A 45 -23.37 16.27 -10.14
N VAL A 46 -23.39 17.28 -9.27
CA VAL A 46 -22.37 17.50 -8.22
C VAL A 46 -22.41 16.37 -7.18
N SER A 47 -23.60 15.95 -6.75
CA SER A 47 -23.73 14.80 -5.85
C SER A 47 -23.24 13.51 -6.50
N GLY A 48 -23.53 13.30 -7.78
CA GLY A 48 -23.01 12.16 -8.53
C GLY A 48 -21.47 12.17 -8.64
N ALA A 49 -20.88 13.35 -8.82
CA ALA A 49 -19.42 13.49 -8.83
C ALA A 49 -18.79 13.17 -7.47
N HIS A 50 -19.41 13.59 -6.35
CA HIS A 50 -18.93 13.24 -5.01
C HIS A 50 -18.97 11.73 -4.78
N VAL A 51 -20.09 11.06 -5.12
CA VAL A 51 -20.21 9.60 -5.00
C VAL A 51 -19.15 8.87 -5.84
N ALA A 52 -18.86 9.36 -7.06
CA ALA A 52 -17.83 8.78 -7.90
C ALA A 52 -16.42 8.93 -7.32
N VAL A 53 -16.13 10.10 -6.72
CA VAL A 53 -14.86 10.35 -6.02
C VAL A 53 -14.72 9.44 -4.80
N ASP A 54 -15.76 9.31 -3.97
CA ASP A 54 -15.75 8.46 -2.79
C ASP A 54 -15.53 6.99 -3.16
N LEU A 55 -16.19 6.51 -4.23
CA LEU A 55 -16.00 5.16 -4.75
C LEU A 55 -14.57 4.93 -5.25
N ALA A 56 -14.02 5.89 -5.99
CA ALA A 56 -12.64 5.82 -6.49
C ALA A 56 -11.63 5.83 -5.34
N ALA A 57 -11.84 6.67 -4.32
CA ALA A 57 -11.03 6.72 -3.11
C ALA A 57 -11.07 5.37 -2.36
N ALA A 58 -12.25 4.81 -2.15
CA ALA A 58 -12.40 3.49 -1.51
C ALA A 58 -11.68 2.38 -2.29
N ALA A 59 -11.79 2.37 -3.61
CA ALA A 59 -11.10 1.40 -4.46
C ALA A 59 -9.57 1.57 -4.40
N LEU A 60 -9.08 2.80 -4.36
CA LEU A 60 -7.66 3.10 -4.22
C LEU A 60 -7.13 2.62 -2.86
N ILE A 61 -7.86 2.88 -1.77
CA ILE A 61 -7.52 2.42 -0.41
C ILE A 61 -7.44 0.90 -0.36
N ALA A 62 -8.45 0.19 -0.88
CA ALA A 62 -8.46 -1.27 -0.90
C ALA A 62 -7.26 -1.83 -1.68
N ARG A 63 -6.90 -1.20 -2.81
CA ARG A 63 -5.72 -1.59 -3.59
C ARG A 63 -4.43 -1.33 -2.81
N ALA A 64 -4.29 -0.18 -2.16
CA ALA A 64 -3.12 0.16 -1.36
C ALA A 64 -2.92 -0.82 -0.20
N GLN A 65 -4.01 -1.21 0.48
CA GLN A 65 -3.98 -2.23 1.53
C GLN A 65 -3.55 -3.59 0.99
N ALA A 66 -4.12 -4.04 -0.14
CA ALA A 66 -3.74 -5.29 -0.78
C ALA A 66 -2.26 -5.32 -1.20
N THR A 67 -1.76 -4.22 -1.77
CA THR A 67 -0.33 -4.09 -2.11
C THR A 67 0.53 -4.16 -0.86
N THR A 68 0.19 -3.44 0.21
CA THR A 68 0.93 -3.46 1.47
C THR A 68 1.02 -4.87 2.04
N ALA A 69 -0.10 -5.60 2.08
CA ALA A 69 -0.13 -6.99 2.54
C ALA A 69 0.75 -7.91 1.68
N SER A 70 0.69 -7.76 0.35
CA SER A 70 1.51 -8.55 -0.57
C SER A 70 3.00 -8.30 -0.39
N VAL A 71 3.41 -7.05 -0.17
CA VAL A 71 4.83 -6.72 0.04
C VAL A 71 5.31 -7.25 1.39
N ALA A 72 4.51 -7.14 2.46
CA ALA A 72 4.85 -7.69 3.76
C ALA A 72 5.05 -9.21 3.72
N ASP A 73 4.14 -9.92 3.04
CA ASP A 73 4.22 -11.36 2.81
C ASP A 73 5.46 -11.73 1.95
N GLY A 74 5.76 -10.94 0.93
CA GLY A 74 6.99 -11.08 0.14
C GLY A 74 8.27 -10.93 0.98
N ALA A 75 8.32 -9.93 1.86
CA ALA A 75 9.46 -9.71 2.76
C ALA A 75 9.65 -10.88 3.73
N ALA A 76 8.57 -11.40 4.32
CA ALA A 76 8.62 -12.57 5.19
C ALA A 76 9.17 -13.81 4.46
N ARG A 77 8.72 -14.04 3.22
CA ARG A 77 9.24 -15.14 2.39
C ARG A 77 10.70 -14.95 2.03
N TYR A 78 11.14 -13.72 1.74
CA TYR A 78 12.54 -13.43 1.46
C TYR A 78 13.43 -13.79 2.65
N VAL A 79 13.07 -13.35 3.87
CA VAL A 79 13.78 -13.71 5.10
C VAL A 79 13.86 -15.22 5.30
N SER A 80 12.75 -15.94 5.07
CA SER A 80 12.74 -17.40 5.15
C SER A 80 13.66 -18.06 4.11
N ASN A 81 13.71 -17.53 2.88
CA ASN A 81 14.58 -18.06 1.84
C ASN A 81 16.07 -17.85 2.17
N GLU A 82 16.45 -16.70 2.72
CA GLU A 82 17.82 -16.43 3.15
C GLU A 82 18.25 -17.37 4.29
N ALA A 83 17.36 -17.65 5.24
CA ALA A 83 17.62 -18.62 6.31
C ALA A 83 17.90 -20.04 5.73
N THR A 84 17.03 -20.52 4.84
CA THR A 84 17.23 -21.80 4.15
C THR A 84 18.51 -21.83 3.31
N ALA A 85 18.85 -20.72 2.64
CA ALA A 85 20.08 -20.61 1.87
C ALA A 85 21.34 -20.70 2.75
N ALA A 86 21.31 -20.08 3.93
CA ALA A 86 22.39 -20.16 4.92
C ALA A 86 22.57 -21.60 5.44
N GLU A 87 21.47 -22.31 5.73
CA GLU A 87 21.51 -23.73 6.12
C GLU A 87 22.16 -24.60 5.03
N MET A 88 21.76 -24.42 3.77
CA MET A 88 22.37 -25.14 2.63
C MET A 88 23.85 -24.80 2.45
N ALA A 89 24.26 -23.55 2.69
CA ALA A 89 25.66 -23.14 2.64
C ALA A 89 26.49 -23.78 3.76
N ALA A 90 25.93 -23.91 4.97
CA ALA A 90 26.58 -24.58 6.09
C ALA A 90 26.79 -26.08 5.81
N VAL A 91 25.78 -26.77 5.27
CA VAL A 91 25.91 -28.19 4.85
C VAL A 91 27.01 -28.37 3.82
N ARG A 92 27.07 -27.49 2.81
CA ARG A 92 28.11 -27.52 1.78
C ARG A 92 29.51 -27.31 2.37
N SER A 93 29.65 -26.41 3.33
CA SER A 93 30.94 -26.09 3.96
C SER A 93 31.45 -27.21 4.87
N GLY A 94 30.56 -28.04 5.43
CA GLY A 94 30.95 -29.23 6.21
C GLY A 94 31.26 -30.48 5.38
N LEU A 95 30.99 -30.44 4.07
CA LEU A 95 31.28 -31.51 3.11
C LEU A 95 32.64 -31.35 2.40
N VAL A 96 33.29 -30.20 2.54
CA VAL A 96 34.62 -29.86 1.96
C VAL A 96 35.67 -29.90 3.06
#